data_AF-A0AAE5M3M4-F1
#
_entry.id   AF-A0AAE5M3M4-F1
#
_cell.length_a   1.000
_cell.length_b   1.000
_cell.length_c   1.000
_cell.angle_alpha   90.00
_cell.angle_beta   90.00
_cell.angle_gamma   90.00
#
_symmetry.space_group_name_H-M   'P 1'
#
loop_
_entity.id
_entity.type
_entity.pdbx_description
1 polymer ?
#
loop_
_entity_poly.entity_id
_entity_poly.type
_entity_poly.pdbx_seq_one_letter_code
_entity_poly.pdbx_strand_id
1 'polypeptide(L)'
;MKKWLLAITIVCLTLSLAACNSKTQSDLNHFEKAKHEVDKEEKHVKQVMDDIHLNRLSELSKSDLTDRNKTDFQQMEKDIDKKLMPAFKSYKKAAKQLPAETKKVKQLRHTYLHEVDQQEKALKDIRSFVHLCNQSIKANEDILNYTRLFEKNRALLEKQVTEARQNGETESIDKFTSKLKHHNKELQKIAKKYLDADNPQNTKTVIKEKIQPLISKQIEELNQASVSEEKTAKAHQTAIEMYYSLQNYYETRQRTIDISRKLEQYDMNKTPLTGNELDKYHHQFRNDFKGLKNDVHQND
;
A
#
# COMPACT_ATOMS: atom_id res chain seq x y z
N MET A 1 56.78 36.09 -33.65
CA MET A 1 56.12 34.77 -33.73
C MET A 1 55.22 34.45 -32.52
N LYS A 2 55.67 34.56 -31.26
CA LYS A 2 54.82 34.27 -30.07
C LYS A 2 53.50 35.07 -29.96
N LYS A 3 53.48 36.37 -30.30
CA LYS A 3 52.26 37.21 -30.23
C LYS A 3 51.19 36.88 -31.28
N TRP A 4 51.61 36.40 -32.46
CA TRP A 4 50.69 36.01 -33.55
C TRP A 4 50.12 34.60 -33.35
N LEU A 5 50.92 33.67 -32.82
CA LEU A 5 50.42 32.37 -32.36
C LEU A 5 49.37 32.51 -31.26
N LEU A 6 49.58 33.42 -30.30
CA LEU A 6 48.61 33.72 -29.23
C LEU A 6 47.28 34.24 -29.79
N ALA A 7 47.32 35.18 -30.74
CA ALA A 7 46.12 35.71 -31.39
C ALA A 7 45.34 34.64 -32.18
N ILE A 8 46.03 33.73 -32.88
CA ILE A 8 45.39 32.62 -33.60
C ILE A 8 44.76 31.61 -32.63
N THR A 9 45.42 31.26 -31.53
CA THR A 9 44.81 30.41 -30.49
C THR A 9 43.58 31.05 -29.87
N ILE A 10 43.60 32.36 -29.60
CA ILE A 10 42.44 33.07 -29.03
C ILE A 10 41.27 33.08 -30.01
N VAL A 11 41.52 33.33 -31.30
CA VAL A 11 40.48 33.30 -32.35
C VAL A 11 39.94 31.87 -32.59
N CYS A 12 40.79 30.84 -32.57
CA CYS A 12 40.32 29.46 -32.64
C CYS A 12 39.51 29.05 -31.40
N LEU A 13 39.88 29.53 -30.21
CA LEU A 13 39.11 29.33 -28.97
C LEU A 13 37.74 30.01 -29.03
N THR A 14 37.64 31.26 -29.49
CA THR A 14 36.36 31.96 -29.61
C THR A 14 35.45 31.36 -30.67
N LEU A 15 36.01 30.91 -31.81
CA LEU A 15 35.24 30.20 -32.85
C LEU A 15 34.74 28.83 -32.37
N SER A 16 35.53 28.11 -31.57
CA SER A 16 35.09 26.83 -30.98
C SER A 16 33.98 27.02 -29.93
N LEU A 17 34.02 28.11 -29.17
CA LEU A 17 32.99 28.46 -28.19
C LEU A 17 31.67 28.87 -28.86
N ALA A 18 31.73 29.66 -29.94
CA ALA A 18 30.54 30.05 -30.71
C ALA A 18 29.86 28.85 -31.40
N ALA A 19 30.64 27.91 -31.95
CA ALA A 19 30.12 26.67 -32.54
C ALA A 19 29.49 25.72 -31.50
N CYS A 20 30.04 25.67 -30.29
CA CYS A 20 29.43 24.93 -29.19
C CYS A 20 28.13 25.58 -28.70
N ASN A 21 28.03 26.91 -28.73
CA ASN A 21 26.83 27.65 -28.34
C ASN A 21 25.68 27.43 -29.35
N SER A 22 25.95 27.58 -30.65
CA SER A 22 24.94 27.36 -31.70
C SER A 22 24.43 25.92 -31.76
N LYS A 23 25.30 24.92 -31.53
CA LYS A 23 24.90 23.52 -31.42
C LYS A 23 23.99 23.28 -30.21
N THR A 24 24.30 23.92 -29.07
CA THR A 24 23.47 23.82 -27.86
C THR A 24 22.10 24.49 -28.06
N GLN A 25 22.05 25.62 -28.77
CA GLN A 25 20.79 26.29 -29.12
C GLN A 25 19.89 25.39 -29.98
N SER A 26 20.46 24.79 -31.02
CA SER A 26 19.72 23.87 -31.89
C SER A 26 19.19 22.65 -31.14
N ASP A 27 20.00 22.07 -30.27
CA ASP A 27 19.63 20.91 -29.44
C ASP A 27 18.54 21.26 -28.41
N LEU A 28 18.64 22.44 -27.78
CA LEU A 28 17.62 22.96 -26.86
C LEU A 28 16.28 23.21 -27.59
N ASN A 29 16.31 23.76 -28.80
CA ASN A 29 15.10 23.97 -29.60
C ASN A 29 14.44 22.64 -30.00
N HIS A 30 15.23 21.62 -30.33
CA HIS A 30 14.71 20.27 -30.60
C HIS A 30 14.10 19.65 -29.34
N PHE A 31 14.75 19.81 -28.19
CA PHE A 31 14.21 19.40 -26.89
C PHE A 31 12.88 20.08 -26.59
N GLU A 32 12.80 21.42 -26.71
CA GLU A 32 11.58 22.21 -26.45
C GLU A 32 10.43 21.78 -27.37
N LYS A 33 10.70 21.57 -28.66
CA LYS A 33 9.69 21.10 -29.62
C LYS A 33 9.17 19.70 -29.28
N ALA A 34 10.05 18.77 -28.93
CA ALA A 34 9.66 17.41 -28.54
C ALA A 34 8.91 17.40 -27.20
N LYS A 35 9.26 18.30 -26.28
CA LYS A 35 8.63 18.42 -24.97
C LYS A 35 7.15 18.80 -25.06
N HIS A 36 6.73 19.53 -26.08
CA HIS A 36 5.31 19.86 -26.27
C HIS A 36 4.38 18.63 -26.28
N GLU A 37 4.81 17.53 -26.90
CA GLU A 37 4.03 16.28 -26.88
C GLU A 37 4.09 15.59 -25.51
N VAL A 38 5.23 15.66 -24.83
CA VAL A 38 5.37 15.17 -23.45
C VAL A 38 4.44 15.95 -22.49
N ASP A 39 4.30 17.26 -22.69
CA ASP A 39 3.45 18.13 -21.86
C ASP A 39 1.96 17.84 -22.05
N LYS A 40 1.56 17.37 -23.23
CA LYS A 40 0.20 16.87 -23.45
C LYS A 40 -0.06 15.60 -22.62
N GLU A 41 0.87 14.66 -22.63
CA GLU A 41 0.76 13.43 -21.83
C GLU A 41 0.78 13.74 -20.32
N GLU A 42 1.63 14.67 -19.89
CA GLU A 42 1.66 15.13 -18.49
C GLU A 42 0.33 15.79 -18.09
N LYS A 43 -0.22 16.66 -18.97
CA LYS A 43 -1.53 17.28 -18.75
C LYS A 43 -2.64 16.23 -18.67
N HIS A 44 -2.57 15.18 -19.48
CA HIS A 44 -3.53 14.07 -19.40
C HIS A 44 -3.45 13.34 -18.06
N VAL A 45 -2.24 13.08 -17.53
CA VAL A 45 -2.07 12.53 -16.17
C VAL A 45 -2.74 13.42 -15.13
N LYS A 46 -2.50 14.74 -15.18
CA LYS A 46 -3.10 15.72 -14.25
C LYS A 46 -4.62 15.68 -14.29
N GLN A 47 -5.19 15.67 -15.50
CA GLN A 47 -6.65 15.56 -15.70
C GLN A 47 -7.21 14.27 -15.12
N VAL A 48 -6.59 13.12 -15.41
CA VAL A 48 -7.03 11.83 -14.86
C VAL A 48 -6.98 11.84 -13.33
N MET A 49 -5.94 12.44 -12.75
CA MET A 49 -5.76 12.55 -11.31
C MET A 49 -6.87 13.39 -10.66
N ASP A 50 -7.25 14.50 -11.29
CA ASP A 50 -8.34 15.37 -10.84
C ASP A 50 -9.72 14.71 -11.03
N ASP A 51 -9.92 13.98 -12.15
CA ASP A 51 -11.16 13.27 -12.51
C ASP A 51 -11.49 12.11 -11.58
N ILE A 52 -10.47 11.40 -11.08
CA ILE A 52 -10.67 10.29 -10.11
C ILE A 52 -10.76 10.80 -8.66
N HIS A 53 -10.69 12.12 -8.46
CA HIS A 53 -10.89 12.79 -7.19
C HIS A 53 -10.00 12.26 -6.04
N LEU A 54 -8.69 12.13 -6.29
CA LEU A 54 -7.74 11.68 -5.26
C LEU A 54 -7.71 12.59 -4.02
N ASN A 55 -8.09 13.86 -4.16
CA ASN A 55 -8.25 14.80 -3.04
C ASN A 55 -9.20 14.31 -1.95
N ARG A 56 -10.20 13.45 -2.29
CA ARG A 56 -11.08 12.80 -1.32
C ARG A 56 -10.32 11.92 -0.32
N LEU A 57 -9.10 11.47 -0.64
CA LEU A 57 -8.26 10.72 0.31
C LEU A 57 -7.92 11.52 1.57
N SER A 58 -7.82 12.85 1.48
CA SER A 58 -7.54 13.68 2.66
C SER A 58 -8.64 13.64 3.72
N GLU A 59 -9.89 13.41 3.29
CA GLU A 59 -11.05 13.24 4.17
C GLU A 59 -11.21 11.78 4.57
N LEU A 60 -11.16 10.86 3.60
CA LEU A 60 -11.33 9.42 3.84
C LEU A 60 -10.27 8.86 4.79
N SER A 61 -9.02 9.33 4.69
CA SER A 61 -7.92 8.91 5.58
C SER A 61 -8.10 9.32 7.04
N LYS A 62 -8.95 10.31 7.32
CA LYS A 62 -9.28 10.77 8.68
C LYS A 62 -10.52 10.07 9.26
N SER A 63 -11.24 9.32 8.43
CA SER A 63 -12.42 8.56 8.83
C SER A 63 -12.06 7.14 9.23
N ASP A 64 -12.89 6.50 10.06
CA ASP A 64 -12.74 5.09 10.38
C ASP A 64 -12.88 4.22 9.12
N LEU A 65 -11.92 3.32 8.88
CA LEU A 65 -11.93 2.36 7.78
C LEU A 65 -12.96 1.25 8.03
N THR A 66 -14.15 1.43 7.47
CA THR A 66 -15.35 0.62 7.73
C THR A 66 -16.03 0.20 6.42
N ASP A 67 -17.10 -0.58 6.51
CA ASP A 67 -17.93 -0.93 5.36
C ASP A 67 -18.52 0.30 4.64
N ARG A 68 -18.71 1.42 5.35
CA ARG A 68 -19.26 2.68 4.81
C ARG A 68 -18.39 3.29 3.71
N ASN A 69 -17.06 3.21 3.80
CA ASN A 69 -16.13 3.77 2.81
C ASN A 69 -15.55 2.71 1.86
N LYS A 70 -15.99 1.45 1.96
CA LYS A 70 -15.53 0.34 1.13
C LYS A 70 -15.66 0.61 -0.37
N THR A 71 -16.84 1.02 -0.82
CA THR A 71 -17.10 1.25 -2.26
C THR A 71 -16.22 2.38 -2.80
N ASP A 72 -16.02 3.45 -2.01
CA ASP A 72 -15.16 4.57 -2.38
C ASP A 72 -13.69 4.12 -2.56
N PHE A 73 -13.12 3.42 -1.58
CA PHE A 73 -11.74 2.93 -1.70
C PHE A 73 -11.56 1.87 -2.79
N GLN A 74 -12.53 0.98 -3.01
CA GLN A 74 -12.48 -0.01 -4.09
C GLN A 74 -12.53 0.65 -5.47
N GLN A 75 -13.41 1.65 -5.64
CA GLN A 75 -13.50 2.39 -6.89
C GLN A 75 -12.24 3.20 -7.15
N MET A 76 -11.68 3.83 -6.11
CA MET A 76 -10.43 4.58 -6.21
C MET A 76 -9.24 3.69 -6.57
N GLU A 77 -9.09 2.52 -5.94
CA GLU A 77 -8.05 1.55 -6.30
C GLU A 77 -8.14 1.15 -7.77
N LYS A 78 -9.35 0.84 -8.23
CA LYS A 78 -9.63 0.50 -9.63
C LYS A 78 -9.29 1.63 -10.58
N ASP A 79 -9.63 2.87 -10.23
CA ASP A 79 -9.36 4.05 -11.06
C ASP A 79 -7.86 4.36 -11.11
N ILE A 80 -7.12 4.22 -10.00
CA ILE A 80 -5.66 4.34 -9.99
C ILE A 80 -5.04 3.28 -10.92
N ASP A 81 -5.45 2.02 -10.78
CA ASP A 81 -4.85 0.91 -11.52
C ASP A 81 -5.19 0.90 -13.01
N LYS A 82 -6.42 1.30 -13.36
CA LYS A 82 -6.92 1.22 -14.74
C LYS A 82 -6.80 2.52 -15.52
N LYS A 83 -6.67 3.67 -14.86
CA LYS A 83 -6.61 4.98 -15.51
C LYS A 83 -5.30 5.71 -15.21
N LEU A 84 -5.01 6.01 -13.95
CA LEU A 84 -3.89 6.88 -13.57
C LEU A 84 -2.53 6.26 -13.88
N MET A 85 -2.27 5.03 -13.41
CA MET A 85 -0.98 4.37 -13.62
C MET A 85 -0.68 4.10 -15.11
N PRO A 86 -1.65 3.69 -15.94
CA PRO A 86 -1.47 3.63 -17.39
C PRO A 86 -1.17 4.99 -18.04
N ALA A 87 -1.90 6.05 -17.69
CA ALA A 87 -1.64 7.39 -18.20
C ALA A 87 -0.21 7.85 -17.83
N PHE A 88 0.20 7.62 -16.58
CA PHE A 88 1.56 7.95 -16.14
C PHE A 88 2.63 7.14 -16.86
N LYS A 89 2.37 5.86 -17.17
CA LYS A 89 3.28 5.02 -17.96
C LYS A 89 3.47 5.56 -19.38
N SER A 90 2.41 6.08 -20.01
CA SER A 90 2.48 6.75 -21.31
C SER A 90 3.36 8.00 -21.23
N TYR A 91 3.06 8.89 -20.29
CA TYR A 91 3.85 10.09 -20.00
C TYR A 91 5.34 9.78 -19.78
N LYS A 92 5.66 8.84 -18.89
CA LYS A 92 7.05 8.42 -18.61
C LYS A 92 7.75 7.87 -19.85
N LYS A 93 7.03 7.15 -20.73
CA LYS A 93 7.58 6.63 -21.98
C LYS A 93 7.92 7.78 -22.94
N ALA A 94 7.03 8.76 -23.08
CA ALA A 94 7.26 9.94 -23.90
C ALA A 94 8.44 10.78 -23.37
N ALA A 95 8.49 11.04 -22.06
CA ALA A 95 9.59 11.75 -21.40
C ALA A 95 10.96 11.10 -21.68
N LYS A 96 11.03 9.76 -21.65
CA LYS A 96 12.26 9.01 -21.96
C LYS A 96 12.72 9.17 -23.40
N GLN A 97 11.88 9.62 -24.33
CA GLN A 97 12.22 9.82 -25.75
C GLN A 97 12.71 11.23 -26.07
N LEU A 98 12.77 12.15 -25.08
CA LEU A 98 13.25 13.51 -25.31
C LEU A 98 14.68 13.51 -25.90
N PRO A 99 14.93 14.27 -26.98
CA PRO A 99 16.24 14.35 -27.60
C PRO A 99 17.21 15.10 -26.69
N ALA A 100 18.48 14.69 -26.64
CA ALA A 100 19.49 15.41 -25.87
C ALA A 100 20.89 15.03 -26.37
N GLU A 101 21.52 15.90 -27.16
CA GLU A 101 22.80 15.61 -27.80
C GLU A 101 23.99 16.22 -27.03
N THR A 102 23.85 17.49 -26.66
CA THR A 102 24.86 18.29 -25.96
C THR A 102 24.87 18.01 -24.47
N LYS A 103 26.01 18.29 -23.82
CA LYS A 103 26.17 18.05 -22.38
C LYS A 103 25.14 18.82 -21.54
N LYS A 104 24.85 20.09 -21.89
CA LYS A 104 23.89 20.92 -21.17
C LYS A 104 22.46 20.38 -21.28
N VAL A 105 22.01 19.99 -22.48
CA VAL A 105 20.67 19.42 -22.68
C VAL A 105 20.54 18.01 -22.10
N LYS A 106 21.62 17.21 -22.10
CA LYS A 106 21.65 15.91 -21.38
C LYS A 106 21.44 16.08 -19.88
N GLN A 107 22.08 17.08 -19.27
CA GLN A 107 21.86 17.39 -17.85
C GLN A 107 20.41 17.82 -17.60
N LEU A 108 19.86 18.69 -18.43
CA LEU A 108 18.47 19.13 -18.35
C LEU A 108 17.49 17.94 -18.43
N ARG A 109 17.68 17.04 -19.41
CA ARG A 109 16.87 15.81 -19.55
C ARG A 109 17.02 14.91 -18.33
N HIS A 110 18.22 14.80 -17.76
CA HIS A 110 18.46 14.01 -16.56
C HIS A 110 17.67 14.56 -15.36
N THR A 111 17.72 15.88 -15.12
CA THR A 111 16.90 16.54 -14.09
C THR A 111 15.42 16.22 -14.29
N TYR A 112 14.91 16.40 -15.52
CA TYR A 112 13.51 16.13 -15.83
C TYR A 112 13.10 14.67 -15.56
N LEU A 113 13.88 13.70 -16.05
CA LEU A 113 13.59 12.28 -15.85
C LEU A 113 13.65 11.86 -14.38
N HIS A 114 14.59 12.43 -13.61
CA HIS A 114 14.63 12.21 -12.17
C HIS A 114 13.35 12.69 -11.48
N GLU A 115 12.86 13.88 -11.82
CA GLU A 115 11.59 14.39 -11.27
C GLU A 115 10.37 13.55 -11.71
N VAL A 116 10.34 13.06 -12.96
CA VAL A 116 9.34 12.08 -13.43
C VAL A 116 9.38 10.80 -12.60
N ASP A 117 10.57 10.30 -12.24
CA ASP A 117 10.70 9.13 -11.37
C ASP A 117 10.16 9.41 -9.96
N GLN A 118 10.36 10.63 -9.42
CA GLN A 118 9.79 11.04 -8.13
C GLN A 118 8.25 11.13 -8.19
N GLN A 119 7.69 11.66 -9.27
CA GLN A 119 6.24 11.66 -9.51
C GLN A 119 5.68 10.23 -9.53
N GLU A 120 6.35 9.29 -10.23
CA GLU A 120 5.92 7.89 -10.27
C GLU A 120 5.90 7.26 -8.88
N LYS A 121 6.94 7.56 -8.09
CA LYS A 121 7.05 7.07 -6.71
C LYS A 121 5.88 7.57 -5.88
N ALA A 122 5.56 8.86 -5.94
CA ALA A 122 4.43 9.44 -5.23
C ALA A 122 3.09 8.78 -5.62
N LEU A 123 2.85 8.53 -6.91
CA LEU A 123 1.65 7.84 -7.36
C LEU A 123 1.58 6.38 -6.90
N LYS A 124 2.72 5.67 -6.86
CA LYS A 124 2.80 4.31 -6.30
C LYS A 124 2.55 4.29 -4.79
N ASP A 125 2.98 5.33 -4.08
CA ASP A 125 2.72 5.48 -2.65
C ASP A 125 1.21 5.68 -2.41
N ILE A 126 0.54 6.52 -3.20
CA ILE A 126 -0.93 6.67 -3.17
C ILE A 126 -1.63 5.33 -3.43
N ARG A 127 -1.23 4.63 -4.49
CA ARG A 127 -1.76 3.31 -4.84
C ARG A 127 -1.64 2.33 -3.68
N SER A 128 -0.47 2.28 -3.05
CA SER A 128 -0.18 1.39 -1.93
C SER A 128 -1.00 1.75 -0.68
N PHE A 129 -1.17 3.05 -0.41
CA PHE A 129 -2.04 3.54 0.66
C PHE A 129 -3.50 3.09 0.47
N VAL A 130 -4.06 3.33 -0.72
CA VAL A 130 -5.44 2.93 -1.04
C VAL A 130 -5.63 1.41 -0.92
N HIS A 131 -4.66 0.63 -1.40
CA HIS A 131 -4.68 -0.82 -1.26
C HIS A 131 -4.71 -1.26 0.21
N LEU A 132 -3.89 -0.63 1.06
CA LEU A 132 -3.88 -0.90 2.51
C LEU A 132 -5.21 -0.53 3.17
N CYS A 133 -5.87 0.55 2.75
CA CYS A 133 -7.21 0.89 3.23
C CYS A 133 -8.22 -0.22 2.90
N ASN A 134 -8.25 -0.72 1.66
CA ASN A 134 -9.11 -1.83 1.27
C ASN A 134 -8.80 -3.12 2.05
N GLN A 135 -7.51 -3.42 2.28
CA GLN A 135 -7.10 -4.55 3.11
C GLN A 135 -7.58 -4.40 4.56
N SER A 136 -7.51 -3.19 5.14
CA SER A 136 -7.96 -2.91 6.50
C SER A 136 -9.46 -3.15 6.63
N ILE A 137 -10.26 -2.62 5.70
CA ILE A 137 -11.72 -2.81 5.69
C ILE A 137 -12.06 -4.29 5.60
N LYS A 138 -11.41 -5.02 4.69
CA LYS A 138 -11.63 -6.46 4.51
C LYS A 138 -11.25 -7.25 5.77
N ALA A 139 -10.11 -6.96 6.38
CA ALA A 139 -9.69 -7.64 7.61
C ALA A 139 -10.67 -7.38 8.78
N ASN A 140 -11.22 -6.17 8.88
CA ASN A 140 -12.26 -5.85 9.85
C ASN A 140 -13.57 -6.62 9.59
N GLU A 141 -14.01 -6.73 8.32
CA GLU A 141 -15.15 -7.58 7.94
C GLU A 141 -14.91 -9.04 8.30
N ASP A 142 -13.71 -9.55 8.05
CA ASP A 142 -13.35 -10.94 8.34
C ASP A 142 -13.36 -11.21 9.85
N ILE A 143 -12.85 -10.29 10.68
CA ILE A 143 -12.96 -10.35 12.15
C ILE A 143 -14.42 -10.49 12.59
N LEU A 144 -15.32 -9.67 12.03
CA LEU A 144 -16.75 -9.73 12.35
C LEU A 144 -17.37 -11.06 11.90
N ASN A 145 -16.99 -11.56 10.71
CA ASN A 145 -17.48 -12.83 10.19
C ASN A 145 -17.02 -14.02 11.04
N TYR A 146 -15.75 -14.06 11.45
CA TYR A 146 -15.24 -15.10 12.34
C TYR A 146 -15.91 -15.05 13.72
N THR A 147 -16.19 -13.84 14.23
CA THR A 147 -16.95 -13.67 15.48
C THR A 147 -18.37 -14.25 15.35
N ARG A 148 -19.08 -13.93 14.27
CA ARG A 148 -20.43 -14.48 14.00
C ARG A 148 -20.40 -16.00 13.85
N LEU A 149 -19.41 -16.55 13.14
CA LEU A 149 -19.26 -17.99 12.95
C LEU A 149 -18.98 -18.69 14.29
N PHE A 150 -18.11 -18.12 15.12
CA PHE A 150 -17.83 -18.61 16.46
C PHE A 150 -19.12 -18.67 17.31
N GLU A 151 -19.89 -17.58 17.36
CA GLU A 151 -21.14 -17.53 18.14
C GLU A 151 -22.21 -18.49 17.61
N LYS A 152 -22.34 -18.63 16.29
CA LYS A 152 -23.24 -19.61 15.66
C LYS A 152 -22.86 -21.03 16.07
N ASN A 153 -21.58 -21.37 15.99
CA ASN A 153 -21.10 -22.71 16.34
C ASN A 153 -21.18 -22.96 17.85
N ARG A 154 -20.97 -21.93 18.69
CA ARG A 154 -21.20 -22.02 20.14
C ARG A 154 -22.63 -22.40 20.47
N ALA A 155 -23.61 -21.70 19.88
CA ALA A 155 -25.03 -22.01 20.09
C ALA A 155 -25.40 -23.41 19.61
N LEU A 156 -24.85 -23.85 18.45
CA LEU A 156 -25.04 -25.20 17.94
C LEU A 156 -24.44 -26.26 18.87
N LEU A 157 -23.23 -26.02 19.37
CA LEU A 157 -22.55 -26.89 20.33
C LEU A 157 -23.37 -27.06 21.61
N GLU A 158 -23.90 -25.98 22.17
CA GLU A 158 -24.75 -26.02 23.38
C GLU A 158 -26.00 -26.89 23.17
N LYS A 159 -26.62 -26.80 21.99
CA LYS A 159 -27.73 -27.67 21.60
C LYS A 159 -27.30 -29.14 21.51
N GLN A 160 -26.20 -29.42 20.82
CA GLN A 160 -25.70 -30.79 20.63
C GLN A 160 -25.26 -31.44 21.94
N VAL A 161 -24.69 -30.68 22.89
CA VAL A 161 -24.40 -31.17 24.24
C VAL A 161 -25.68 -31.60 24.96
N THR A 162 -26.75 -30.83 24.82
CA THR A 162 -28.06 -31.17 25.42
C THR A 162 -28.65 -32.42 24.77
N GLU A 163 -28.60 -32.51 23.44
CA GLU A 163 -29.06 -33.69 22.69
C GLU A 163 -28.27 -34.94 23.06
N ALA A 164 -26.95 -34.86 23.25
CA ALA A 164 -26.13 -36.00 23.67
C ALA A 164 -26.54 -36.52 25.06
N ARG A 165 -26.73 -35.63 26.03
CA ARG A 165 -27.22 -36.01 27.38
C ARG A 165 -28.59 -36.68 27.32
N GLN A 166 -29.52 -36.14 26.51
CA GLN A 166 -30.85 -36.73 26.34
C GLN A 166 -30.81 -38.12 25.68
N ASN A 167 -29.80 -38.39 24.86
CA ASN A 167 -29.58 -39.69 24.22
C ASN A 167 -28.78 -40.68 25.06
N GLY A 168 -28.49 -40.36 26.33
CA GLY A 168 -27.78 -41.26 27.25
C GLY A 168 -26.25 -41.21 27.16
N GLU A 169 -25.68 -40.35 26.32
CA GLU A 169 -24.23 -40.17 26.11
C GLU A 169 -23.57 -39.30 27.20
N THR A 170 -24.08 -39.34 28.44
CA THR A 170 -23.77 -38.37 29.51
C THR A 170 -22.29 -38.37 29.91
N GLU A 171 -21.67 -39.55 30.07
CA GLU A 171 -20.27 -39.65 30.50
C GLU A 171 -19.32 -39.05 29.46
N SER A 172 -19.51 -39.42 28.19
CA SER A 172 -18.69 -38.95 27.07
C SER A 172 -18.82 -37.44 26.87
N ILE A 173 -20.05 -36.91 26.85
CA ILE A 173 -20.28 -35.48 26.66
C ILE A 173 -19.81 -34.64 27.84
N ASP A 174 -19.89 -35.14 29.08
CA ASP A 174 -19.40 -34.43 30.26
C ASP A 174 -17.87 -34.41 30.33
N LYS A 175 -17.21 -35.52 29.95
CA LYS A 175 -15.75 -35.56 29.78
C LYS A 175 -15.29 -34.57 28.71
N PHE A 176 -15.97 -34.55 27.56
CA PHE A 176 -15.68 -33.60 26.48
C PHE A 176 -15.90 -32.15 26.92
N THR A 177 -17.04 -31.84 27.53
CA THR A 177 -17.37 -30.49 28.02
C THR A 177 -16.36 -30.00 29.07
N SER A 178 -15.87 -30.90 29.93
CA SER A 178 -14.84 -30.58 30.91
C SER A 178 -13.52 -30.18 30.26
N LYS A 179 -13.13 -30.86 29.17
CA LYS A 179 -11.96 -30.49 28.37
C LYS A 179 -12.11 -29.09 27.75
N LEU A 180 -13.27 -28.80 27.14
CA LEU A 180 -13.55 -27.47 26.58
C LEU A 180 -13.50 -26.36 27.65
N LYS A 181 -14.06 -26.60 28.84
CA LYS A 181 -13.98 -25.66 29.96
C LYS A 181 -12.55 -25.40 30.41
N HIS A 182 -11.71 -26.44 30.41
CA HIS A 182 -10.29 -26.30 30.72
C HIS A 182 -9.58 -25.42 29.68
N HIS A 183 -9.75 -25.74 28.39
CA HIS A 183 -9.18 -24.96 27.29
C HIS A 183 -9.57 -23.47 27.33
N ASN A 184 -10.85 -23.19 27.57
CA ASN A 184 -11.34 -21.81 27.71
C ASN A 184 -10.69 -21.07 28.90
N LYS A 185 -10.51 -21.74 30.05
CA LYS A 185 -9.82 -21.14 31.21
C LYS A 185 -8.37 -20.78 30.89
N GLU A 186 -7.66 -21.61 30.13
CA GLU A 186 -6.28 -21.31 29.71
C GLU A 186 -6.24 -20.08 28.79
N LEU A 187 -7.13 -20.01 27.80
CA LEU A 187 -7.25 -18.86 26.91
C LEU A 187 -7.58 -17.57 27.68
N GLN A 188 -8.54 -17.62 28.60
CA GLN A 188 -8.90 -16.49 29.46
C GLN A 188 -7.72 -16.03 30.32
N LYS A 189 -6.91 -16.95 30.85
CA LYS A 189 -5.73 -16.63 31.65
C LYS A 189 -4.67 -15.90 30.83
N ILE A 190 -4.41 -16.36 29.60
CA ILE A 190 -3.47 -15.67 28.69
C ILE A 190 -4.01 -14.30 28.31
N ALA A 191 -5.27 -14.21 27.91
CA ALA A 191 -5.92 -12.96 27.54
C ALA A 191 -5.83 -11.93 28.67
N LYS A 192 -6.28 -12.28 29.89
CA LYS A 192 -6.24 -11.39 31.06
C LYS A 192 -4.82 -10.96 31.46
N LYS A 193 -3.84 -11.84 31.29
CA LYS A 193 -2.46 -11.57 31.74
C LYS A 193 -1.67 -10.74 30.75
N TYR A 194 -1.95 -10.87 29.46
CA TYR A 194 -1.03 -10.39 28.41
C TYR A 194 -1.68 -9.52 27.34
N LEU A 195 -3.01 -9.55 27.17
CA LEU A 195 -3.68 -8.62 26.26
C LEU A 195 -3.95 -7.32 27.01
N ASP A 196 -3.04 -6.36 26.81
CA ASP A 196 -3.25 -4.97 27.16
C ASP A 196 -3.88 -4.26 25.95
N ALA A 197 -5.00 -3.57 26.15
CA ALA A 197 -5.72 -2.89 25.07
C ALA A 197 -4.90 -1.74 24.45
N ASP A 198 -3.91 -1.21 25.18
CA ASP A 198 -3.25 0.05 24.82
C ASP A 198 -1.91 -0.13 24.07
N ASN A 199 -1.40 -1.36 23.93
CA ASN A 199 -0.16 -1.63 23.19
C ASN A 199 -0.35 -2.63 22.03
N PRO A 200 -0.48 -2.14 20.78
CA PRO A 200 -0.66 -2.99 19.61
C PRO A 200 0.50 -3.96 19.35
N GLN A 201 1.74 -3.55 19.60
CA GLN A 201 2.92 -4.39 19.33
C GLN A 201 3.06 -5.53 20.34
N ASN A 202 2.78 -5.25 21.62
CA ASN A 202 2.68 -6.27 22.65
C ASN A 202 1.53 -7.23 22.33
N THR A 203 0.35 -6.71 21.96
CA THR A 203 -0.80 -7.51 21.53
C THR A 203 -0.42 -8.46 20.39
N LYS A 204 0.24 -7.97 19.34
CA LYS A 204 0.70 -8.79 18.21
C LYS A 204 1.62 -9.93 18.66
N THR A 205 2.59 -9.62 19.52
CA THR A 205 3.57 -10.58 20.05
C THR A 205 2.89 -11.66 20.88
N VAL A 206 1.99 -11.26 21.78
CA VAL A 206 1.21 -12.17 22.62
C VAL A 206 0.33 -13.09 21.78
N ILE A 207 -0.33 -12.56 20.74
CA ILE A 207 -1.12 -13.39 19.83
C ILE A 207 -0.22 -14.46 19.18
N LYS A 208 0.94 -14.05 18.68
CA LYS A 208 1.87 -14.92 17.93
C LYS A 208 2.48 -16.00 18.80
N GLU A 209 2.95 -15.63 19.98
CA GLU A 209 3.80 -16.49 20.80
C GLU A 209 3.03 -17.27 21.86
N LYS A 210 1.80 -16.85 22.18
CA LYS A 210 1.03 -17.44 23.28
C LYS A 210 -0.34 -17.94 22.83
N ILE A 211 -1.14 -17.08 22.19
CA ILE A 211 -2.53 -17.41 21.86
C ILE A 211 -2.62 -18.40 20.71
N GLN A 212 -1.97 -18.14 19.57
CA GLN A 212 -2.00 -19.02 18.41
C GLN A 212 -1.44 -20.41 18.73
N PRO A 213 -0.27 -20.57 19.37
CA PRO A 213 0.23 -21.89 19.76
C PRO A 213 -0.72 -22.64 20.70
N LEU A 214 -1.36 -21.94 21.66
CA LEU A 214 -2.33 -22.56 22.55
C LEU A 214 -3.56 -23.06 21.78
N ILE A 215 -4.13 -22.23 20.89
CA ILE A 215 -5.28 -22.64 20.08
C ILE A 215 -4.91 -23.85 19.18
N SER A 216 -3.75 -23.82 18.52
CA SER A 216 -3.28 -24.93 17.70
C SER A 216 -3.14 -26.23 18.51
N LYS A 217 -2.55 -26.14 19.72
CA LYS A 217 -2.46 -27.28 20.64
C LYS A 217 -3.84 -27.79 21.04
N GLN A 218 -4.78 -26.91 21.34
CA GLN A 218 -6.14 -27.28 21.72
C GLN A 218 -6.90 -27.96 20.57
N ILE A 219 -6.72 -27.48 19.33
CA ILE A 219 -7.24 -28.15 18.12
C ILE A 219 -6.65 -29.55 17.97
N GLU A 220 -5.33 -29.70 18.11
CA GLU A 220 -4.65 -31.00 18.04
C GLU A 220 -5.17 -31.96 19.11
N GLU A 221 -5.24 -31.51 20.37
CA GLU A 221 -5.77 -32.29 21.48
C GLU A 221 -7.23 -32.72 21.24
N LEU A 222 -8.06 -31.87 20.62
CA LEU A 222 -9.42 -32.24 20.22
C LEU A 222 -9.38 -33.32 19.14
N ASN A 223 -8.64 -33.11 18.04
CA ASN A 223 -8.54 -34.09 16.95
C ASN A 223 -8.03 -35.47 17.40
N GLN A 224 -7.18 -35.53 18.43
CA GLN A 224 -6.67 -36.79 19.01
C GLN A 224 -7.64 -37.45 20.00
N ALA A 225 -8.70 -36.77 20.43
CA ALA A 225 -9.67 -37.33 21.35
C ALA A 225 -10.56 -38.36 20.65
N SER A 226 -10.50 -39.62 21.07
CA SER A 226 -11.43 -40.66 20.60
C SER A 226 -12.84 -40.36 21.10
N VAL A 227 -13.78 -40.19 20.18
CA VAL A 227 -15.21 -40.04 20.45
C VAL A 227 -15.97 -41.01 19.56
N SER A 228 -16.54 -42.05 20.15
CA SER A 228 -17.25 -43.12 19.43
C SER A 228 -18.76 -42.91 19.38
N GLU A 229 -19.33 -42.14 20.29
CA GLU A 229 -20.76 -41.91 20.39
C GLU A 229 -21.22 -40.80 19.44
N GLU A 230 -22.34 -41.02 18.74
CA GLU A 230 -22.73 -40.23 17.57
C GLU A 230 -23.01 -38.77 17.89
N LYS A 231 -23.76 -38.48 18.97
CA LYS A 231 -24.15 -37.09 19.30
C LYS A 231 -22.98 -36.32 19.90
N THR A 232 -22.14 -37.00 20.68
CA THR A 232 -20.91 -36.44 21.22
C THR A 232 -19.91 -36.16 20.09
N ALA A 233 -19.82 -37.01 19.07
CA ALA A 233 -18.98 -36.76 17.90
C ALA A 233 -19.41 -35.51 17.12
N LYS A 234 -20.72 -35.24 17.03
CA LYS A 234 -21.25 -34.00 16.42
C LYS A 234 -20.86 -32.75 17.22
N ALA A 235 -21.04 -32.79 18.54
CA ALA A 235 -20.57 -31.72 19.43
C ALA A 235 -19.05 -31.50 19.31
N HIS A 236 -18.30 -32.60 19.23
CA HIS A 236 -16.85 -32.58 19.05
C HIS A 236 -16.42 -31.87 17.77
N GLN A 237 -17.03 -32.22 16.62
CA GLN A 237 -16.75 -31.57 15.34
C GLN A 237 -17.08 -30.06 15.38
N THR A 238 -18.25 -29.69 15.92
CA THR A 238 -18.64 -28.28 16.03
C THR A 238 -17.64 -27.48 16.87
N ALA A 239 -17.12 -28.04 17.96
CA ALA A 239 -16.10 -27.37 18.76
C ALA A 239 -14.79 -27.16 17.99
N ILE A 240 -14.34 -28.15 17.21
CA ILE A 240 -13.15 -27.98 16.35
C ILE A 240 -13.36 -26.81 15.37
N GLU A 241 -14.53 -26.71 14.75
CA GLU A 241 -14.88 -25.58 13.87
C GLU A 241 -14.91 -24.23 14.61
N MET A 242 -15.35 -24.21 15.88
CA MET A 242 -15.23 -23.00 16.74
C MET A 242 -13.77 -22.60 16.94
N TYR A 243 -12.87 -23.55 17.25
CA TYR A 243 -11.45 -23.24 17.46
C TYR A 243 -10.76 -22.78 16.18
N TYR A 244 -11.08 -23.32 15.01
CA TYR A 244 -10.58 -22.77 13.75
C TYR A 244 -11.10 -21.35 13.49
N SER A 245 -12.34 -21.04 13.84
CA SER A 245 -12.87 -19.67 13.77
C SER A 245 -12.09 -18.72 14.69
N LEU A 246 -11.76 -19.18 15.90
CA LEU A 246 -10.95 -18.43 16.86
C LEU A 246 -9.50 -18.23 16.38
N GLN A 247 -8.89 -19.24 15.77
CA GLN A 247 -7.56 -19.15 15.17
C GLN A 247 -7.52 -18.09 14.07
N ASN A 248 -8.46 -18.17 13.12
CA ASN A 248 -8.59 -17.23 12.01
C ASN A 248 -8.85 -15.79 12.49
N TYR A 249 -9.65 -15.62 13.55
CA TYR A 249 -9.87 -14.33 14.20
C TYR A 249 -8.54 -13.71 14.66
N TYR A 250 -7.72 -14.46 15.39
CA TYR A 250 -6.46 -13.95 15.95
C TYR A 250 -5.38 -13.73 14.88
N GLU A 251 -5.30 -14.60 13.87
CA GLU A 251 -4.47 -14.35 12.68
C GLU A 251 -4.84 -13.05 11.98
N THR A 252 -6.13 -12.81 11.78
CA THR A 252 -6.61 -11.60 11.14
C THR A 252 -6.36 -10.37 12.01
N ARG A 253 -6.48 -10.49 13.34
CA ARG A 253 -6.14 -9.42 14.27
C ARG A 253 -4.67 -9.01 14.18
N GLN A 254 -3.74 -9.95 14.02
CA GLN A 254 -2.33 -9.61 13.75
C GLN A 254 -2.18 -8.85 12.42
N ARG A 255 -2.87 -9.29 11.37
CA ARG A 255 -2.85 -8.60 10.07
C ARG A 255 -3.37 -7.17 10.20
N THR A 256 -4.43 -6.92 10.98
CA THR A 256 -4.92 -5.55 11.21
C THR A 256 -3.87 -4.66 11.83
N ILE A 257 -3.11 -5.15 12.83
CA ILE A 257 -2.03 -4.39 13.46
C ILE A 257 -0.92 -4.06 12.45
N ASP A 258 -0.57 -5.02 11.59
CA ASP A 258 0.43 -4.80 10.54
C ASP A 258 -0.02 -3.79 9.48
N ILE A 259 -1.30 -3.81 9.11
CA ILE A 259 -1.89 -2.86 8.16
C ILE A 259 -1.91 -1.47 8.79
N SER A 260 -2.40 -1.31 10.02
CA SER A 260 -2.42 -0.02 10.74
C SER A 260 -1.04 0.60 10.81
N ARG A 261 -0.02 -0.16 11.21
CA ARG A 261 1.37 0.33 11.26
C ARG A 261 1.89 0.78 9.89
N LYS A 262 1.52 0.10 8.80
CA LYS A 262 1.90 0.52 7.45
C LYS A 262 1.17 1.80 7.04
N LEU A 263 -0.12 1.92 7.37
CA LEU A 263 -0.91 3.12 7.09
C LEU A 263 -0.34 4.36 7.82
N GLU A 264 0.10 4.21 9.06
CA GLU A 264 0.75 5.27 9.86
C GLU A 264 2.06 5.82 9.22
N GLN A 265 2.70 5.07 8.32
CA GLN A 265 3.91 5.51 7.64
C GLN A 265 3.63 6.51 6.50
N TYR A 266 2.36 6.65 6.08
CA TYR A 266 1.96 7.57 5.02
C TYR A 266 1.56 8.93 5.60
N ASP A 267 2.26 9.99 5.17
CA ASP A 267 1.90 11.37 5.50
C ASP A 267 1.01 11.97 4.40
N MET A 268 -0.31 11.84 4.58
CA MET A 268 -1.30 12.34 3.63
C MET A 268 -1.24 13.85 3.39
N ASN A 269 -0.61 14.64 4.28
CA ASN A 269 -0.44 16.08 4.07
C ASN A 269 0.69 16.41 3.08
N LYS A 270 1.60 15.46 2.83
CA LYS A 270 2.72 15.61 1.88
C LYS A 270 2.47 14.89 0.55
N THR A 271 1.43 14.08 0.49
CA THR A 271 1.05 13.33 -0.71
C THR A 271 0.45 14.28 -1.76
N PRO A 272 0.90 14.26 -3.02
CA PRO A 272 0.25 15.05 -4.08
C PRO A 272 -1.08 14.42 -4.45
N LEU A 273 -2.20 15.09 -4.17
CA LEU A 273 -3.55 14.59 -4.40
C LEU A 273 -4.26 15.28 -5.58
N THR A 274 -3.62 16.28 -6.18
CA THR A 274 -4.08 16.96 -7.40
C THR A 274 -3.00 16.99 -8.48
N GLY A 275 -3.41 17.18 -9.73
CA GLY A 275 -2.47 17.35 -10.84
C GLY A 275 -1.52 18.54 -10.65
N ASN A 276 -2.00 19.61 -10.02
CA ASN A 276 -1.19 20.79 -9.70
C ASN A 276 -0.12 20.52 -8.64
N GLU A 277 -0.40 19.66 -7.66
CA GLU A 277 0.60 19.26 -6.66
C GLU A 277 1.67 18.35 -7.28
N LEU A 278 1.28 17.50 -8.22
CA LEU A 278 2.22 16.66 -8.97
C LEU A 278 3.19 17.51 -9.83
N ASP A 279 2.72 18.64 -10.36
CA ASP A 279 3.54 19.60 -11.13
C ASP A 279 4.64 20.28 -10.30
N LYS A 280 4.50 20.33 -8.97
CA LYS A 280 5.51 20.94 -8.09
C LYS A 280 6.85 20.22 -8.15
N TYR A 281 6.87 18.94 -8.53
CA TYR A 281 8.10 18.18 -8.74
C TYR A 281 8.99 18.77 -9.83
N HIS A 282 8.43 19.49 -10.82
CA HIS A 282 9.20 20.08 -11.92
C HIS A 282 9.88 21.42 -11.62
N HIS A 283 9.99 21.79 -10.34
CA HIS A 283 10.58 23.07 -9.96
C HIS A 283 12.04 23.22 -10.42
N GLN A 284 12.89 22.19 -10.21
CA GLN A 284 14.30 22.29 -10.57
C GLN A 284 14.48 22.30 -12.08
N PHE A 285 13.80 21.40 -12.80
CA PHE A 285 13.80 21.40 -14.26
C PHE A 285 13.39 22.76 -14.84
N ARG A 286 12.31 23.39 -14.33
CA ARG A 286 11.88 24.71 -14.83
C ARG A 286 12.95 25.78 -14.66
N ASN A 287 13.65 25.77 -13.53
CA ASN A 287 14.75 26.70 -13.26
C ASN A 287 15.94 26.43 -14.18
N ASP A 288 16.35 25.17 -14.32
CA ASP A 288 17.45 24.75 -15.21
C ASP A 288 17.13 25.09 -16.67
N PHE A 289 15.90 24.87 -17.11
CA PHE A 289 15.44 25.17 -18.47
C PHE A 289 15.50 26.67 -18.76
N LYS A 290 14.98 27.50 -17.85
CA LYS A 290 15.03 28.97 -17.98
C LYS A 290 16.48 29.49 -17.97
N GLY A 291 17.31 28.96 -17.08
CA GLY A 291 18.74 29.30 -17.01
C GLY A 291 19.45 28.98 -18.32
N LEU A 292 19.24 27.76 -18.84
CA LEU A 292 19.85 27.34 -20.10
C LEU A 292 19.38 28.18 -21.29
N LYS A 293 18.11 28.58 -21.34
CA LYS A 293 17.58 29.47 -22.38
C LYS A 293 18.26 30.84 -22.35
N ASN A 294 18.47 31.41 -21.15
CA ASN A 294 19.17 32.69 -21.00
C ASN A 294 20.65 32.60 -21.38
N ASP A 295 21.34 31.53 -20.95
CA ASP A 295 22.76 31.30 -21.24
C ASP A 295 23.05 31.28 -22.73
N VAL A 296 22.18 30.66 -23.52
CA VAL A 296 22.43 30.48 -24.95
C VAL A 296 22.07 31.75 -25.74
N HIS A 297 21.07 32.53 -25.29
CA HIS A 297 20.71 33.82 -25.87
C HIS A 297 21.68 34.98 -25.53
N GLN A 298 22.44 34.90 -24.44
CA GLN A 298 23.43 35.94 -24.07
C GLN A 298 24.77 35.80 -24.81
N ASN A 299 24.98 34.73 -25.55
CA ASN A 299 26.22 34.41 -26.26
C ASN A 299 26.06 34.42 -27.80
N ASP A 300 24.95 34.97 -28.30
CA ASP A 300 24.72 35.34 -29.71
C ASP A 300 25.04 36.84 -29.89
#